data_AF-A0A918RBP9-F1
#
_entry.id   AF-A0A918RBP9-F1
#
_cell.length_a   1.000
_cell.length_b   1.000
_cell.length_c   1.000
_cell.angle_alpha   90.00
_cell.angle_beta   90.00
_cell.angle_gamma   90.00
#
_symmetry.space_group_name_H-M   'P 1'
#
loop_
_entity.id
_entity.type
_entity.pdbx_description
1 polymer ?
#
loop_
_entity_poly.entity_id
_entity_poly.type
_entity_poly.pdbx_seq_one_letter_code
_entity_poly.pdbx_strand_id
1 'polypeptide(L)'
;MRCGLRITDTVRLPHDCIVHDADSAPYLRYLNHKMKREALVPIDEELEREIRDHQRHLRDRWPHGTPVLLPRSLKNADGHEPTDDHVYRRAMHQWLKACDVRDEHGRLVKVTPHQFRHTLGTRLINRDVPQEVVRRILDHDSHMMTAHYARLSDTRIRRHWEQAREVDITGQTVARDPEGPLAEASWAKQRLGRVTQALPNGFCGLPVQKSCPHANARLTCPMFVTTPEFLPQHRQQRQQLLQIVSAAEARGQLRVVEMNQQALGSLDQIVTALEEDEAPGGAEAADAG
;
A
#
# COMPACT_ATOMS: atom_id res chain seq x y z
N MET A 1 1.92 12.72 9.00
CA MET A 1 0.47 12.57 9.28
C MET A 1 0.24 11.17 9.80
N ARG A 2 -0.03 11.01 11.09
CA ARG A 2 0.13 9.71 11.79
C ARG A 2 -1.21 9.10 12.26
N CYS A 3 -2.19 9.93 12.64
CA CYS A 3 -3.42 9.45 13.30
C CYS A 3 -4.74 9.84 12.61
N GLY A 4 -4.73 10.74 11.62
CA GLY A 4 -5.87 10.95 10.71
C GLY A 4 -7.16 11.47 11.35
N LEU A 5 -7.12 12.09 12.53
CA LEU A 5 -8.29 12.66 13.20
C LEU A 5 -8.97 13.74 12.35
N ARG A 6 -10.26 13.98 12.59
CA ARG A 6 -10.91 15.20 12.09
C ARG A 6 -10.39 16.38 12.90
N ILE A 7 -10.27 17.54 12.25
CA ILE A 7 -9.78 18.74 12.94
C ILE A 7 -10.65 19.13 14.13
N THR A 8 -11.97 18.96 14.01
CA THR A 8 -12.93 19.22 15.09
C THR A 8 -12.70 18.34 16.32
N ASP A 9 -12.25 17.10 16.11
CA ASP A 9 -11.90 16.17 17.19
C ASP A 9 -10.49 16.48 17.74
N THR A 10 -9.56 16.85 16.85
CA THR A 10 -8.17 17.17 17.20
C THR A 10 -8.08 18.37 18.15
N VAL A 11 -8.78 19.47 17.84
CA VAL A 11 -8.74 20.69 18.68
C VAL A 11 -9.41 20.51 20.04
N ARG A 12 -10.18 19.42 20.22
CA ARG A 12 -10.90 19.06 21.45
C ARG A 12 -10.26 17.89 22.18
N LEU A 13 -9.05 17.48 21.80
CA LEU A 13 -8.33 16.41 22.49
C LEU A 13 -8.19 16.76 23.99
N PRO A 14 -8.54 15.83 24.90
CA PRO A 14 -8.25 15.98 26.32
C PRO A 14 -6.74 16.12 26.56
N HIS A 15 -6.36 16.76 27.66
CA HIS A 15 -4.95 16.81 28.05
C HIS A 15 -4.39 15.40 28.31
N ASP A 16 -5.17 14.49 28.90
CA ASP A 16 -4.84 13.09 29.19
C ASP A 16 -5.22 12.12 28.05
N CYS A 17 -4.92 12.49 26.81
CA CYS A 17 -5.34 11.74 25.62
C CYS A 17 -4.52 10.49 25.28
N ILE A 18 -3.45 10.16 26.03
CA ILE A 18 -2.59 9.00 25.73
C ILE A 18 -2.94 7.84 26.68
N VAL A 19 -3.20 6.67 26.11
CA VAL A 19 -3.38 5.41 26.84
C VAL A 19 -2.47 4.33 26.27
N HIS A 20 -2.16 3.30 27.05
CA HIS A 20 -1.31 2.19 26.62
C HIS A 20 -2.07 0.87 26.76
N ASP A 21 -1.77 -0.09 25.89
CA ASP A 21 -2.26 -1.45 26.01
C ASP A 21 -1.35 -2.31 26.92
N ALA A 22 -1.59 -3.63 26.93
CA ALA A 22 -0.81 -4.58 27.72
C ALA A 22 0.66 -4.69 27.27
N ASP A 23 0.95 -4.40 26.01
CA ASP A 23 2.29 -4.45 25.41
C ASP A 23 3.00 -3.08 25.52
N SER A 24 2.42 -2.12 26.24
CA SER A 24 2.88 -0.74 26.34
C SER A 24 2.90 0.01 25.01
N ALA A 25 2.10 -0.41 24.03
CA ALA A 25 1.94 0.34 22.78
C ALA A 25 1.05 1.57 23.01
N PRO A 26 1.42 2.76 22.51
CA PRO A 26 0.67 3.99 22.77
C PRO A 26 -0.51 4.17 21.81
N TYR A 27 -1.63 4.64 22.37
CA TYR A 27 -2.86 4.97 21.64
C TYR A 27 -3.33 6.38 22.01
N LEU A 28 -3.84 7.09 21.01
CA LEU A 28 -4.54 8.35 21.20
C LEU A 28 -6.04 8.08 21.41
N ARG A 29 -6.53 8.42 22.60
CA ARG A 29 -7.94 8.34 23.01
C ARG A 29 -8.61 9.69 22.78
N TYR A 30 -9.75 9.68 22.08
CA TYR A 30 -10.48 10.90 21.77
C TYR A 30 -12.00 10.64 21.63
N LEU A 31 -12.79 11.71 21.76
CA LEU A 31 -14.22 11.66 21.44
C LEU A 31 -14.42 11.98 19.96
N ASN A 32 -14.90 11.02 19.17
CA ASN A 32 -15.33 11.28 17.81
C ASN A 32 -16.71 11.93 17.84
N HIS A 33 -16.77 13.25 17.63
CA HIS A 33 -18.01 14.02 17.74
C HIS A 33 -19.00 13.71 16.61
N LYS A 34 -18.49 13.33 15.43
CA LYS A 34 -19.34 12.94 14.30
C LYS A 34 -20.06 11.62 14.60
N MET A 35 -19.36 10.68 15.23
CA MET A 35 -19.87 9.35 15.54
C MET A 35 -20.45 9.24 16.95
N LYS A 36 -20.29 10.27 17.78
CA LYS A 36 -20.76 10.38 19.16
C LYS A 36 -20.30 9.21 20.05
N ARG A 37 -19.03 8.83 19.93
CA ARG A 37 -18.41 7.74 20.71
C ARG A 37 -16.95 8.00 21.00
N GLU A 38 -16.43 7.39 22.06
CA GLU A 38 -14.99 7.32 22.29
C GLU A 38 -14.35 6.42 21.22
N ALA A 39 -13.17 6.83 20.77
CA ALA A 39 -12.39 6.13 19.77
C ALA A 39 -10.90 6.16 20.16
N LEU A 40 -10.18 5.15 19.69
CA LEU A 40 -8.76 4.95 19.91
C LEU A 40 -8.09 4.81 18.56
N VAL A 41 -6.97 5.51 18.38
CA VAL A 41 -6.12 5.33 17.19
C VAL A 41 -4.69 5.06 17.65
N PRO A 42 -4.01 4.02 17.11
CA PRO A 42 -2.62 3.77 17.44
C PRO A 42 -1.76 4.95 17.01
N ILE A 43 -0.75 5.27 17.83
CA ILE A 43 0.28 6.28 17.53
C ILE A 43 1.66 5.64 17.67
N ASP A 44 2.68 6.30 17.12
CA ASP A 44 4.07 5.88 17.32
C ASP A 44 4.70 6.62 18.52
N GLU A 45 5.84 6.12 19.00
CA GLU A 45 6.52 6.64 20.20
C GLU A 45 7.05 8.07 19.99
N GLU A 46 7.28 8.46 18.74
CA GLU A 46 7.66 9.82 18.40
C GLU A 46 6.51 10.81 18.59
N LEU A 47 5.31 10.49 18.10
CA LEU A 47 4.14 11.32 18.33
C LEU A 47 3.76 11.35 19.82
N GLU A 48 3.89 10.23 20.52
CA GLU A 48 3.70 10.21 21.98
C GLU A 48 4.64 11.20 22.66
N ARG A 49 5.94 11.15 22.32
CA ARG A 49 6.93 12.09 22.86
C ARG A 49 6.57 13.54 22.54
N GLU A 50 6.21 13.86 21.30
CA GLU A 50 5.80 15.22 20.90
C GLU A 50 4.59 15.72 21.72
N ILE A 51 3.59 14.87 21.94
CA ILE A 51 2.42 15.20 22.77
C ILE A 51 2.85 15.43 24.22
N ARG A 52 3.71 14.56 24.77
CA ARG A 52 4.22 14.72 26.14
C ARG A 52 5.02 16.01 26.28
N ASP A 53 5.88 16.32 25.33
CA ASP A 53 6.68 17.56 25.31
C ASP A 53 5.76 18.78 25.28
N HIS A 54 4.72 18.74 24.44
CA HIS A 54 3.69 19.77 24.41
C HIS A 54 2.96 19.92 25.75
N GLN A 55 2.53 18.82 26.37
CA GLN A 55 1.91 18.83 27.71
C GLN A 55 2.83 19.46 28.77
N ARG A 56 4.16 19.25 28.67
CA ARG A 56 5.12 19.91 29.57
C ARG A 56 5.18 21.40 29.34
N HIS A 57 5.27 21.82 28.08
CA HIS A 57 5.30 23.24 27.72
C HIS A 57 4.03 23.98 28.14
N LEU A 58 2.86 23.33 28.09
CA LEU A 58 1.61 23.94 28.56
C LEU A 58 1.67 24.33 30.04
N ARG A 59 2.46 23.64 30.86
CA ARG A 59 2.62 23.98 32.28
C ARG A 59 3.42 25.24 32.53
N ASP A 60 4.25 25.67 31.57
CA ASP A 60 4.96 26.96 31.66
C ASP A 60 3.98 28.13 31.66
N ARG A 61 2.86 27.96 30.93
CA ARG A 61 1.82 28.98 30.78
C ARG A 61 0.64 28.79 31.71
N TRP A 62 0.24 27.55 31.95
CA TRP A 62 -0.86 27.17 32.85
C TRP A 62 -0.35 26.19 33.91
N PRO A 63 0.26 26.68 35.00
CA PRO A 63 0.87 25.83 36.03
C PRO A 63 -0.11 24.90 36.74
N HIS A 64 -1.39 25.27 36.78
CA HIS A 64 -2.47 24.48 37.35
C HIS A 64 -3.01 23.38 36.41
N GLY A 65 -2.45 23.28 35.19
CA GLY A 65 -2.86 22.34 34.16
C GLY A 65 -3.96 22.88 33.24
N THR A 66 -4.21 22.16 32.15
CA THR A 66 -5.30 22.43 31.20
C THR A 66 -6.13 21.17 31.00
N PRO A 67 -7.45 21.26 30.79
CA PRO A 67 -8.28 20.09 30.48
C PRO A 67 -8.12 19.61 29.03
N VAL A 68 -7.63 20.49 28.13
CA VAL A 68 -7.47 20.21 26.70
C VAL A 68 -6.00 20.25 26.30
N LEU A 69 -5.64 19.48 25.28
CA LEU A 69 -4.29 19.41 24.73
C LEU A 69 -3.95 20.67 23.91
N LEU A 70 -4.93 21.30 23.26
CA LEU A 70 -4.70 22.45 22.37
C LEU A 70 -5.47 23.70 22.83
N PRO A 71 -5.14 24.26 24.01
CA PRO A 71 -5.82 25.43 24.54
C PRO A 71 -5.60 26.67 23.68
N ARG A 72 -6.63 27.50 23.55
CA ARG A 72 -6.55 28.77 22.81
C ARG A 72 -5.52 29.70 23.47
N SER A 73 -4.65 30.33 22.67
CA SER A 73 -3.58 31.20 23.18
C SER A 73 -4.02 32.62 23.59
N LEU A 74 -5.26 33.02 23.33
CA LEU A 74 -5.77 34.36 23.63
C LEU A 74 -7.12 34.26 24.34
N LYS A 75 -7.39 35.16 25.29
CA LYS A 75 -8.64 35.20 26.08
C LYS A 75 -8.97 33.85 26.73
N ASN A 76 -7.97 33.22 27.33
CA ASN A 76 -8.04 31.89 27.94
C ASN A 76 -7.04 31.84 29.10
N ALA A 77 -7.33 32.60 30.16
CA ALA A 77 -6.40 32.82 31.27
C ALA A 77 -6.17 31.53 32.08
N ASP A 78 -7.22 30.72 32.22
CA ASP A 78 -7.24 29.42 32.90
C ASP A 78 -6.85 28.26 31.98
N GLY A 79 -6.90 28.42 30.66
CA GLY A 79 -6.46 27.39 29.71
C GLY A 79 -7.51 26.33 29.43
N HIS A 80 -8.77 26.58 29.82
CA HIS A 80 -9.87 25.63 29.66
C HIS A 80 -10.45 25.60 28.26
N GLU A 81 -10.34 26.71 27.52
CA GLU A 81 -10.98 26.84 26.21
C GLU A 81 -10.11 26.22 25.10
N PRO A 82 -10.64 25.27 24.31
CA PRO A 82 -9.92 24.72 23.17
C PRO A 82 -9.71 25.76 22.07
N THR A 83 -8.67 25.53 21.27
CA THR A 83 -8.48 26.25 20.01
C THR A 83 -9.64 25.99 19.07
N ASP A 84 -10.04 27.02 18.32
CA ASP A 84 -11.09 26.90 17.33
C ASP A 84 -10.54 26.37 15.99
N ASP A 85 -11.33 25.58 15.27
CA ASP A 85 -10.98 25.03 13.95
C ASP A 85 -10.64 26.13 12.93
N HIS A 86 -11.36 27.26 12.94
CA HIS A 86 -11.05 28.40 12.07
C HIS A 86 -9.68 29.02 12.41
N VAL A 87 -9.32 29.09 13.70
CA VAL A 87 -8.01 29.58 14.14
C VAL A 87 -6.91 28.65 13.66
N TYR A 88 -7.09 27.34 13.81
CA TYR A 88 -6.15 26.33 13.29
C TYR A 88 -5.98 26.45 11.78
N ARG A 89 -7.08 26.49 11.01
CA ARG A 89 -7.03 26.60 9.54
C ARG A 89 -6.31 27.86 9.10
N ARG A 90 -6.54 29.00 9.78
CA ARG A 90 -5.83 30.25 9.49
C ARG A 90 -4.33 30.12 9.77
N ALA A 91 -3.95 29.55 10.91
CA ALA A 91 -2.54 29.33 11.26
C ALA A 91 -1.86 28.41 10.24
N MET A 92 -2.53 27.33 9.83
CA MET A 92 -2.03 26.40 8.81
C MET A 92 -1.85 27.08 7.45
N HIS A 93 -2.80 27.90 7.00
CA HIS A 93 -2.64 28.66 5.76
C HIS A 93 -1.47 29.66 5.82
N GLN A 94 -1.29 30.34 6.96
CA GLN A 94 -0.16 31.25 7.15
C GLN A 94 1.18 30.50 7.15
N TRP A 95 1.23 29.34 7.80
CA TRP A 95 2.41 28.48 7.81
C TRP A 95 2.76 27.96 6.41
N LEU A 96 1.79 27.45 5.65
CA LEU A 96 2.01 27.01 4.27
C LEU A 96 2.51 28.13 3.35
N LYS A 97 1.99 29.36 3.53
CA LYS A 97 2.47 30.53 2.81
C LYS A 97 3.91 30.89 3.20
N ALA A 98 4.26 30.78 4.48
CA ALA A 98 5.62 31.03 4.96
C ALA A 98 6.63 29.98 4.43
N CYS A 99 6.19 28.73 4.25
CA CYS A 99 6.99 27.67 3.66
C CYS A 99 7.10 27.75 2.11
N ASP A 100 6.39 28.68 1.47
CA ASP A 100 6.32 28.84 0.00
C ASP A 100 6.06 27.53 -0.77
N VAL A 101 5.17 26.69 -0.26
CA VAL A 101 4.86 25.40 -0.91
C VAL A 101 4.00 25.67 -2.16
N ARG A 102 4.50 25.26 -3.33
CA ARG A 102 3.88 25.49 -4.65
C ARG A 102 3.51 24.20 -5.37
N ASP A 103 2.48 24.27 -6.20
CA ASP A 103 2.09 23.20 -7.14
C ASP A 103 2.97 23.21 -8.40
N GLU A 104 2.77 22.22 -9.28
CA GLU A 104 3.46 22.08 -10.57
C GLU A 104 3.29 23.28 -11.52
N HIS A 105 2.30 24.14 -11.26
CA HIS A 105 2.04 25.38 -12.00
C HIS A 105 2.59 26.62 -11.28
N GLY A 106 3.40 26.44 -10.23
CA GLY A 106 4.03 27.52 -9.46
C GLY A 106 3.08 28.29 -8.54
N ARG A 107 1.86 27.79 -8.29
CA ARG A 107 0.86 28.45 -7.43
C ARG A 107 0.94 27.92 -6.01
N LEU A 108 0.69 28.77 -5.02
CA LEU A 108 0.65 28.35 -3.61
C LEU A 108 -0.41 27.25 -3.40
N VAL A 109 0.00 26.17 -2.73
CA VAL A 109 -0.88 25.05 -2.45
C VAL A 109 -1.99 25.44 -1.48
N LYS A 110 -3.17 24.87 -1.70
CA LYS A 110 -4.31 24.95 -0.76
C LYS A 110 -4.49 23.59 -0.11
N VAL A 111 -4.01 23.47 1.12
CA VAL A 111 -4.16 22.26 1.94
C VAL A 111 -5.19 22.50 3.03
N THR A 112 -6.06 21.52 3.23
CA THR A 112 -7.10 21.49 4.26
C THR A 112 -6.81 20.38 5.26
N PRO A 113 -7.31 20.47 6.50
CA PRO A 113 -7.10 19.40 7.48
C PRO A 113 -7.69 18.05 7.03
N HIS A 114 -8.77 18.09 6.24
CA HIS A 114 -9.39 16.88 5.70
C HIS A 114 -8.47 16.14 4.70
N GLN A 115 -7.67 16.87 3.93
CA GLN A 115 -6.70 16.25 3.01
C GLN A 115 -5.66 15.44 3.78
N PHE A 116 -5.26 15.83 4.99
CA PHE A 116 -4.32 15.03 5.78
C PHE A 116 -4.87 13.65 6.16
N ARG A 117 -6.14 13.63 6.55
CA ARG A 117 -6.87 12.39 6.81
C ARG A 117 -7.03 11.55 5.54
N HIS A 118 -7.30 12.20 4.41
CA HIS A 118 -7.39 11.54 3.12
C HIS A 118 -6.07 10.88 2.72
N THR A 119 -4.96 11.62 2.82
CA THR A 119 -3.62 11.12 2.54
C THR A 119 -3.26 9.92 3.42
N LEU A 120 -3.63 9.92 4.70
CA LEU A 120 -3.43 8.73 5.55
C LEU A 120 -4.23 7.53 5.04
N GLY A 121 -5.53 7.70 4.75
CA GLY A 121 -6.38 6.63 4.23
C GLY A 121 -5.85 6.04 2.93
N THR A 122 -5.48 6.88 1.97
CA THR A 122 -4.86 6.46 0.71
C THR A 122 -3.54 5.72 0.94
N ARG A 123 -2.66 6.22 1.81
CA ARG A 123 -1.37 5.58 2.11
C ARG A 123 -1.52 4.19 2.74
N LEU A 124 -2.49 4.01 3.63
CA LEU A 124 -2.75 2.71 4.25
C LEU A 124 -3.24 1.70 3.21
N ILE A 125 -4.20 2.07 2.36
CA ILE A 125 -4.67 1.19 1.28
C ILE A 125 -3.55 0.87 0.30
N ASN A 126 -2.74 1.86 -0.09
CA ASN A 126 -1.60 1.66 -1.01
C ASN A 126 -0.49 0.76 -0.41
N ARG A 127 -0.53 0.49 0.89
CA ARG A 127 0.35 -0.46 1.59
C ARG A 127 -0.37 -1.78 1.87
N ASP A 128 -1.41 -2.08 1.10
CA ASP A 128 -2.23 -3.28 1.19
C ASP A 128 -2.88 -3.52 2.57
N VAL A 129 -3.03 -2.46 3.37
CA VAL A 129 -3.81 -2.55 4.61
C VAL A 129 -5.28 -2.79 4.24
N PRO A 130 -5.93 -3.86 4.73
CA PRO A 130 -7.29 -4.20 4.33
C PRO A 130 -8.27 -3.04 4.56
N GLN A 131 -9.21 -2.83 3.64
CA GLN A 131 -10.18 -1.73 3.71
C GLN A 131 -10.96 -1.69 5.03
N GLU A 132 -11.26 -2.85 5.61
CA GLU A 132 -11.90 -2.95 6.93
C GLU A 132 -11.01 -2.41 8.07
N VAL A 133 -9.70 -2.67 8.01
CA VAL A 133 -8.75 -2.14 8.98
C VAL A 133 -8.64 -0.62 8.84
N VAL A 134 -8.56 -0.10 7.61
CA VAL A 134 -8.56 1.35 7.35
C VAL A 134 -9.87 2.01 7.81
N ARG A 135 -11.02 1.34 7.63
CA ARG A 135 -12.32 1.80 8.15
C ARG A 135 -12.29 1.97 9.67
N ARG A 136 -11.71 1.01 10.40
CA ARG A 136 -11.57 1.06 11.87
C ARG A 136 -10.58 2.13 12.31
N ILE A 137 -9.40 2.21 11.72
CA ILE A 137 -8.37 3.23 12.03
C ILE A 137 -8.92 4.65 11.86
N LEU A 138 -9.66 4.89 10.77
CA LEU A 138 -10.26 6.19 10.54
C LEU A 138 -11.56 6.38 11.34
N ASP A 139 -12.09 5.37 12.03
CA ASP A 139 -13.38 5.42 12.71
C ASP A 139 -14.52 5.87 11.78
N HIS A 140 -14.65 5.15 10.67
CA HIS A 140 -15.73 5.29 9.67
C HIS A 140 -16.90 4.36 9.99
N ASP A 141 -18.12 4.85 9.81
CA ASP A 141 -19.33 4.07 10.08
C ASP A 141 -19.61 3.02 9.00
N SER A 142 -19.48 3.43 7.74
CA SER A 142 -19.80 2.61 6.57
C SER A 142 -18.58 2.36 5.69
N HIS A 143 -18.54 1.19 5.06
CA HIS A 143 -17.55 0.85 4.04
C HIS A 143 -17.53 1.86 2.88
N MET A 144 -18.67 2.49 2.56
CA MET A 144 -18.76 3.51 1.51
C MET A 144 -17.86 4.72 1.76
N MET A 145 -17.64 5.08 3.03
CA MET A 145 -16.75 6.19 3.40
C MET A 145 -15.27 5.86 3.14
N THR A 146 -14.91 4.58 3.11
CA THR A 146 -13.54 4.09 2.87
C THR A 146 -13.36 3.62 1.42
N ALA A 147 -14.45 3.30 0.71
CA ALA A 147 -14.43 2.78 -0.66
C ALA A 147 -13.75 3.72 -1.67
N HIS A 148 -13.79 5.04 -1.42
CA HIS A 148 -13.08 6.01 -2.25
C HIS A 148 -11.57 5.75 -2.29
N TYR A 149 -10.96 5.30 -1.19
CA TYR A 149 -9.53 4.95 -1.16
C TYR A 149 -9.23 3.65 -1.92
N ALA A 150 -10.12 2.65 -1.84
CA ALA A 150 -9.97 1.38 -2.56
C ALA A 150 -9.92 1.59 -4.08
N ARG A 151 -10.78 2.47 -4.61
CA ARG A 151 -10.80 2.81 -6.05
C ARG A 151 -9.48 3.42 -6.56
N LEU A 152 -8.84 4.27 -5.75
CA LEU A 152 -7.55 4.89 -6.09
C LEU A 152 -6.43 3.85 -6.16
N SER A 153 -6.42 2.89 -5.22
CA SER A 153 -5.50 1.76 -5.25
C SER A 153 -5.75 0.84 -6.43
N ASP A 154 -7.00 0.50 -6.72
CA ASP A 154 -7.34 -0.35 -7.87
C ASP A 154 -6.86 0.27 -9.19
N THR A 155 -6.96 1.59 -9.36
CA THR A 155 -6.49 2.27 -10.58
C THR A 155 -4.96 2.23 -10.70
N ARG A 156 -4.23 2.41 -9.60
CA ARG A 156 -2.76 2.33 -9.60
C ARG A 156 -2.26 0.91 -9.81
N ILE A 157 -2.86 -0.06 -9.11
CA ILE A 157 -2.58 -1.50 -9.27
C ILE A 157 -2.88 -1.93 -10.70
N ARG A 158 -4.02 -1.51 -11.24
CA ARG A 158 -4.40 -1.77 -12.64
C ARG A 158 -3.38 -1.18 -13.61
N ARG A 159 -2.92 0.07 -13.41
CA ARG A 159 -1.89 0.67 -14.27
C ARG A 159 -0.56 -0.09 -14.23
N HIS A 160 -0.06 -0.41 -13.04
CA HIS A 160 1.14 -1.25 -12.91
C HIS A 160 0.96 -2.60 -13.61
N TRP A 161 -0.24 -3.16 -13.55
CA TRP A 161 -0.55 -4.44 -14.17
C TRP A 161 -0.69 -4.37 -15.69
N GLU A 162 -1.35 -3.34 -16.22
CA GLU A 162 -1.45 -3.06 -17.65
C GLU A 162 -0.05 -2.84 -18.27
N GLN A 163 0.88 -2.30 -17.49
CA GLN A 163 2.28 -2.12 -17.87
C GLN A 163 3.13 -3.39 -17.73
N ALA A 164 2.71 -4.36 -16.91
CA ALA A 164 3.49 -5.57 -16.65
C ALA A 164 3.33 -6.58 -17.81
N ARG A 165 4.38 -6.75 -18.61
CA ARG A 165 4.46 -7.77 -19.65
C ARG A 165 4.38 -9.17 -19.02
N GLU A 166 3.41 -9.97 -19.44
CA GLU A 166 3.26 -11.37 -19.03
C GLU A 166 3.75 -12.25 -20.19
N VAL A 167 4.51 -13.30 -19.89
CA VAL A 167 4.97 -14.30 -20.87
C VAL A 167 4.54 -15.70 -20.44
N ASP A 168 4.26 -16.56 -21.42
CA ASP A 168 3.97 -17.97 -21.20
C ASP A 168 5.25 -18.85 -21.21
N ILE A 169 5.07 -20.17 -21.10
CA ILE A 169 6.18 -21.14 -21.11
C ILE A 169 6.98 -21.17 -22.42
N THR A 170 6.46 -20.58 -23.50
CA THR A 170 7.11 -20.47 -24.81
C THR A 170 7.84 -19.15 -25.00
N GLY A 171 7.79 -18.26 -24.00
CA GLY A 171 8.33 -16.91 -24.07
C GLY A 171 7.44 -15.93 -24.83
N GLN A 172 6.23 -16.34 -25.25
CA GLN A 172 5.32 -15.45 -25.96
C GLN A 172 4.60 -14.52 -25.00
N THR A 173 4.48 -13.24 -25.39
CA THR A 173 3.71 -12.26 -24.63
C THR A 173 2.23 -12.65 -24.63
N VAL A 174 1.65 -12.74 -23.44
CA VAL A 174 0.22 -12.99 -23.27
C VAL A 174 -0.54 -11.74 -23.69
N ALA A 175 -1.26 -11.84 -24.82
CA ALA A 175 -2.02 -10.75 -25.38
C ALA A 175 -3.14 -10.30 -24.41
N ARG A 176 -3.29 -8.97 -24.29
CA ARG A 176 -4.33 -8.34 -23.48
C ARG A 176 -5.03 -7.27 -24.30
N ASP A 177 -6.32 -7.13 -24.04
CA ASP A 177 -7.14 -6.05 -24.58
C ASP A 177 -7.63 -5.19 -23.40
N PRO A 178 -6.86 -4.16 -23.00
CA PRO A 178 -7.18 -3.33 -21.83
C PRO A 178 -8.36 -2.38 -22.06
N GLU A 179 -8.74 -2.13 -23.32
CA GLU A 179 -9.87 -1.25 -23.70
C GLU A 179 -11.10 -2.02 -24.19
N GLY A 180 -10.96 -3.34 -24.41
CA GLY A 180 -12.04 -4.19 -24.85
C GLY A 180 -13.21 -4.31 -23.88
N PRO A 181 -14.38 -4.78 -24.35
CA PRO A 181 -15.59 -4.90 -23.53
C PRO A 181 -15.45 -5.88 -22.35
N LEU A 182 -14.41 -6.71 -22.33
CA LEU A 182 -14.12 -7.68 -21.27
C LEU A 182 -12.94 -7.28 -20.38
N ALA A 183 -12.35 -6.09 -20.56
CA ALA A 183 -11.14 -5.67 -19.86
C ALA A 183 -11.26 -5.76 -18.33
N GLU A 184 -12.36 -5.23 -17.75
CA GLU A 184 -12.59 -5.28 -16.31
C GLU A 184 -12.75 -6.72 -15.79
N ALA A 185 -13.48 -7.56 -16.52
CA ALA A 185 -13.69 -8.96 -16.14
C ALA A 185 -12.40 -9.78 -16.26
N SER A 186 -11.59 -9.51 -17.29
CA SER A 186 -10.28 -10.13 -17.48
C SER A 186 -9.32 -9.75 -16.34
N TRP A 187 -9.27 -8.47 -15.99
CA TRP A 187 -8.48 -7.96 -14.86
C TRP A 187 -8.90 -8.60 -13.53
N ALA A 188 -10.20 -8.65 -13.23
CA ALA A 188 -10.72 -9.27 -12.01
C ALA A 188 -10.37 -10.77 -11.94
N LYS A 189 -10.51 -11.48 -13.07
CA LYS A 189 -10.14 -12.91 -13.19
C LYS A 189 -8.65 -13.11 -12.90
N GLN A 190 -7.77 -12.29 -13.47
CA GLN A 190 -6.32 -12.40 -13.29
C GLN A 190 -5.91 -12.08 -11.84
N ARG A 191 -6.48 -11.04 -11.24
CA ARG A 191 -6.23 -10.70 -9.83
C ARG A 191 -6.62 -11.86 -8.91
N LEU A 192 -7.79 -12.46 -9.15
CA LEU A 192 -8.27 -13.60 -8.38
C LEU A 192 -7.39 -14.84 -8.58
N GLY A 193 -6.96 -15.11 -9.81
CA GLY A 193 -6.02 -16.18 -10.14
C GLY A 193 -4.67 -16.02 -9.45
N ARG A 194 -4.08 -14.81 -9.41
CA ARG A 194 -2.81 -14.56 -8.72
C ARG A 194 -2.89 -14.79 -7.20
N VAL A 195 -4.03 -14.47 -6.58
CA VAL A 195 -4.23 -14.68 -5.14
C VAL A 195 -4.48 -16.16 -4.82
N THR A 196 -5.27 -16.85 -5.65
CA THR A 196 -5.74 -18.20 -5.35
C THR A 196 -4.92 -19.32 -6.00
N GLN A 197 -4.09 -18.98 -6.99
CA GLN A 197 -3.31 -19.91 -7.82
C GLN A 197 -1.89 -19.40 -8.07
N ALA A 198 -1.28 -18.77 -7.05
CA ALA A 198 0.12 -18.36 -7.07
C ALA A 198 1.06 -19.56 -7.16
N LEU A 199 2.17 -19.40 -7.88
CA LEU A 199 3.25 -20.37 -7.98
C LEU A 199 4.57 -19.70 -7.54
N PRO A 200 5.60 -20.47 -7.13
CA PRO A 200 6.86 -19.90 -6.65
C PRO A 200 7.60 -19.00 -7.66
N ASN A 201 7.32 -19.15 -8.94
CA ASN A 201 7.99 -18.45 -10.04
C ASN A 201 7.00 -17.88 -11.07
N GLY A 202 5.73 -17.69 -10.70
CA GLY A 202 4.71 -17.20 -11.62
C GLY A 202 3.29 -17.50 -11.13
N PHE A 203 2.37 -17.68 -12.06
CA PHE A 203 0.94 -17.85 -11.76
C PHE A 203 0.28 -18.84 -12.71
N CYS A 204 -0.86 -19.39 -12.28
CA CYS A 204 -1.73 -20.14 -13.18
C CYS A 204 -2.74 -19.22 -13.88
N GLY A 205 -2.82 -19.30 -15.20
CA GLY A 205 -3.83 -18.65 -16.03
C GLY A 205 -5.15 -19.43 -16.15
N LEU A 206 -5.26 -20.58 -15.48
CA LEU A 206 -6.50 -21.37 -15.46
C LEU A 206 -7.61 -20.55 -14.79
N PRO A 207 -8.82 -20.45 -15.39
CA PRO A 207 -9.95 -19.83 -14.70
C PRO A 207 -10.19 -20.50 -13.34
N VAL A 208 -10.33 -19.70 -12.28
CA VAL A 208 -10.51 -20.18 -10.90
C VAL A 208 -11.74 -21.06 -10.70
N GLN A 209 -12.72 -20.99 -11.61
CA GLN A 209 -13.90 -21.84 -11.62
C GLN A 209 -13.59 -23.28 -12.08
N LYS A 210 -12.42 -23.55 -12.65
CA LYS A 210 -12.00 -24.87 -13.13
C LYS A 210 -11.04 -25.52 -12.12
N SER A 211 -11.21 -26.82 -11.91
CA SER A 211 -10.27 -27.64 -11.13
C SER A 211 -9.16 -28.19 -12.04
N CYS A 212 -7.91 -28.16 -11.56
CA CYS A 212 -6.75 -28.69 -12.29
C CYS A 212 -6.36 -30.07 -11.76
N PRO A 213 -6.27 -31.12 -12.59
CA PRO A 213 -5.77 -32.44 -12.18
C PRO A 213 -4.23 -32.47 -12.03
N HIS A 214 -3.55 -31.44 -12.52
CA HIS A 214 -2.08 -31.33 -12.55
C HIS A 214 -1.60 -30.10 -11.78
N ALA A 215 -2.26 -29.77 -10.66
CA ALA A 215 -1.85 -28.66 -9.81
C ALA A 215 -0.33 -28.73 -9.54
N ASN A 216 0.39 -27.67 -9.89
CA ASN A 216 1.86 -27.52 -9.82
C ASN A 216 2.70 -28.09 -10.99
N ALA A 217 2.12 -28.56 -12.09
CA ALA A 217 2.86 -28.65 -13.35
C ALA A 217 3.20 -27.22 -13.79
N ARG A 218 4.45 -26.78 -13.57
CA ARG A 218 4.87 -25.38 -13.77
C ARG A 218 5.37 -25.17 -15.20
N LEU A 219 6.64 -25.48 -15.43
CA LEU A 219 7.37 -25.24 -16.68
C LEU A 219 7.01 -26.22 -17.82
N THR A 220 5.93 -26.96 -17.66
CA THR A 220 5.41 -27.89 -18.66
C THR A 220 3.90 -27.70 -18.87
N CYS A 221 3.29 -26.76 -18.17
CA CYS A 221 1.86 -26.49 -18.26
C CYS A 221 1.61 -25.27 -19.16
N PRO A 222 0.72 -25.39 -20.16
CA PRO A 222 0.40 -24.27 -21.06
C PRO A 222 -0.37 -23.15 -20.35
N MET A 223 -0.88 -23.39 -19.13
CA MET A 223 -1.54 -22.35 -18.33
C MET A 223 -0.56 -21.57 -17.45
N PHE A 224 0.74 -21.89 -17.47
CA PHE A 224 1.72 -21.15 -16.67
C PHE A 224 2.04 -19.81 -17.33
N VAL A 225 2.01 -18.76 -16.51
CA VAL A 225 2.31 -17.38 -16.91
C VAL A 225 3.25 -16.76 -15.89
N THR A 226 4.20 -15.96 -16.35
CA THR A 226 5.15 -15.23 -15.49
C THR A 226 5.38 -13.80 -15.97
N THR A 227 6.05 -13.01 -15.14
CA THR A 227 6.39 -11.60 -15.31
C THR A 227 7.89 -11.38 -15.05
N PRO A 228 8.45 -10.21 -15.45
CA PRO A 228 9.84 -9.84 -15.16
C PRO A 228 10.22 -9.90 -13.67
N GLU A 229 9.25 -9.72 -12.77
CA GLU A 229 9.48 -9.79 -11.31
C GLU A 229 10.01 -11.16 -10.83
N PHE A 230 9.80 -12.23 -11.62
CA PHE A 230 10.31 -13.59 -11.34
C PHE A 230 11.59 -13.94 -12.10
N LEU A 231 12.18 -13.02 -12.86
CA LEU A 231 13.39 -13.27 -13.64
C LEU A 231 14.55 -13.83 -12.78
N PRO A 232 14.83 -13.31 -11.57
CA PRO A 232 15.85 -13.90 -10.70
C PRO A 232 15.58 -15.38 -10.36
N GLN A 233 14.32 -15.72 -10.08
CA GLN A 233 13.88 -17.08 -9.74
C GLN A 233 14.03 -18.00 -10.95
N HIS A 234 13.70 -17.53 -12.15
CA HIS A 234 13.89 -18.30 -13.40
C HIS A 234 15.36 -18.56 -13.70
N ARG A 235 16.22 -17.54 -13.56
CA ARG A 235 17.69 -17.69 -13.70
C ARG A 235 18.24 -18.71 -12.72
N GLN A 236 17.84 -18.63 -11.44
CA GLN A 236 18.24 -19.58 -10.42
C GLN A 236 17.77 -21.01 -10.72
N GLN A 237 16.49 -21.17 -11.08
CA GLN A 237 15.92 -22.48 -11.38
C GLN A 237 16.58 -23.12 -12.62
N ARG A 238 16.91 -22.30 -13.63
CA ARG A 238 17.65 -22.72 -14.83
C ARG A 238 19.04 -23.25 -14.47
N GLN A 239 19.78 -22.53 -13.64
CA GLN A 239 21.11 -22.95 -13.19
C GLN A 239 21.04 -24.28 -12.42
N GLN A 240 20.05 -24.45 -11.54
CA GLN A 240 19.84 -25.69 -10.80
C GLN A 240 19.51 -26.87 -11.74
N LEU A 241 18.65 -26.66 -12.74
CA LEU A 241 18.31 -27.70 -13.71
C LEU A 241 19.51 -28.11 -14.57
N LEU A 242 20.34 -27.17 -14.99
CA LEU A 242 21.59 -27.48 -15.71
C LEU A 242 22.51 -28.39 -14.90
N GLN A 243 22.65 -28.14 -13.59
CA GLN A 243 23.44 -28.98 -12.70
C GLN A 243 22.85 -30.39 -12.56
N ILE A 244 21.51 -30.50 -12.46
CA ILE A 244 20.80 -31.78 -12.37
C ILE A 244 20.98 -32.59 -13.65
N VAL A 245 20.79 -31.96 -14.81
CA VAL A 245 20.92 -32.60 -16.13
C VAL A 245 22.36 -33.10 -16.32
N SER A 246 23.36 -32.25 -16.09
CA SER A 246 24.77 -32.63 -16.23
C SER A 246 25.16 -33.80 -15.32
N ALA A 247 24.69 -33.81 -14.07
CA ALA A 247 24.94 -34.91 -13.14
C ALA A 247 24.20 -36.20 -13.54
N ALA A 248 23.01 -36.10 -14.11
CA ALA A 248 22.23 -37.25 -14.59
C ALA A 248 22.87 -37.87 -15.84
N GLU A 249 23.37 -37.06 -16.77
CA GLU A 249 24.11 -37.48 -17.96
C GLU A 249 25.37 -38.27 -17.57
N ALA A 250 26.17 -37.72 -16.64
CA ALA A 250 27.37 -38.39 -16.12
C ALA A 250 27.07 -39.75 -15.47
N ARG A 251 25.84 -39.95 -14.96
CA ARG A 251 25.38 -41.20 -14.34
C ARG A 251 24.59 -42.11 -15.29
N GLY A 252 24.42 -41.74 -16.56
CA GLY A 252 23.61 -42.50 -17.53
C GLY A 252 22.11 -42.56 -17.23
N GLN A 253 21.57 -41.59 -16.48
CA GLN A 253 20.16 -41.57 -16.04
C GLN A 253 19.25 -40.92 -17.10
N LEU A 254 19.08 -41.59 -18.25
CA LEU A 254 18.42 -41.01 -19.43
C LEU A 254 17.01 -40.45 -19.19
N ARG A 255 16.19 -41.12 -18.37
CA ARG A 255 14.82 -40.64 -18.07
C ARG A 255 14.81 -39.33 -17.29
N VAL A 256 15.76 -39.15 -16.37
CA VAL A 256 15.89 -37.91 -15.58
C VAL A 256 16.34 -36.76 -16.48
N VAL A 257 17.27 -37.03 -17.40
CA VAL A 257 17.71 -36.07 -18.41
C VAL A 257 16.54 -35.60 -19.26
N GLU A 258 15.78 -36.53 -19.86
CA GLU A 258 14.62 -36.24 -20.70
C GLU A 258 13.58 -35.36 -19.96
N MET A 259 13.21 -35.74 -18.73
CA MET A 259 12.20 -35.00 -17.96
C MET A 259 12.62 -33.56 -17.62
N ASN A 260 13.92 -33.32 -17.38
CA ASN A 260 14.41 -31.99 -17.02
C ASN A 260 14.75 -31.13 -18.25
N GLN A 261 15.07 -31.73 -19.39
CA GLN A 261 15.33 -31.02 -20.64
C GLN A 261 14.12 -30.22 -21.11
N GLN A 262 12.90 -30.77 -20.98
CA GLN A 262 11.69 -30.05 -21.34
C GLN A 262 11.51 -28.76 -20.51
N ALA A 263 11.66 -28.87 -19.18
CA ALA A 263 11.54 -27.72 -18.29
C ALA A 263 12.68 -26.70 -18.49
N LEU A 264 13.88 -27.17 -18.83
CA LEU A 264 15.03 -26.32 -19.16
C LEU A 264 14.75 -25.50 -20.42
N GLY A 265 14.20 -26.12 -21.48
CA GLY A 265 13.83 -25.42 -22.71
C GLY A 265 12.80 -24.31 -22.47
N SER A 266 11.78 -24.55 -21.64
CA SER A 266 10.84 -23.50 -21.26
C SER A 266 11.49 -22.38 -20.44
N LEU A 267 12.43 -22.70 -19.55
CA LEU A 267 13.19 -21.67 -18.82
C LEU A 267 14.07 -20.83 -19.74
N ASP A 268 14.73 -21.43 -20.73
CA ASP A 268 15.52 -20.71 -21.72
C ASP A 268 14.65 -19.71 -22.50
N GLN A 269 13.46 -20.14 -22.94
CA GLN A 269 12.50 -19.29 -23.65
C GLN A 269 11.98 -18.14 -22.78
N ILE A 270 11.58 -18.44 -21.54
CA ILE A 270 11.11 -17.43 -20.58
C ILE A 270 12.20 -16.41 -20.27
N VAL A 271 13.42 -16.86 -19.93
CA VAL A 271 14.52 -15.97 -19.54
C VAL A 271 14.90 -15.08 -20.72
N THR A 272 15.07 -15.64 -21.92
CA THR A 272 15.40 -14.87 -23.12
C THR A 272 14.35 -13.79 -23.37
N ALA A 273 13.07 -14.16 -23.35
CA ALA A 273 11.98 -13.21 -23.55
C ALA A 273 12.03 -12.08 -22.51
N LEU A 274 12.14 -12.40 -21.22
CA LEU A 274 12.14 -11.41 -20.14
C LEU A 274 13.41 -10.51 -20.15
N GLU A 275 14.55 -11.00 -20.63
CA GLU A 275 15.81 -10.24 -20.73
C GLU A 275 15.83 -9.24 -21.89
N GLU A 276 15.16 -9.54 -23.01
CA GLU A 276 15.01 -8.59 -24.12
C GLU A 276 14.31 -7.28 -23.72
N ASP A 277 13.61 -7.28 -22.58
CA ASP A 277 12.97 -6.10 -21.97
C ASP A 277 13.93 -5.27 -21.08
N GLU A 278 15.07 -5.83 -20.61
CA GLU A 278 16.08 -5.10 -19.82
C GLU A 278 16.94 -4.17 -20.71
N ALA A 279 16.86 -4.28 -22.05
CA ALA A 279 17.55 -3.37 -22.97
C ALA A 279 16.86 -1.98 -22.98
N PRO A 280 17.62 -0.87 -22.89
CA PRO A 280 17.14 0.38 -22.30
C PRO A 280 16.11 1.11 -23.17
N GLY A 281 14.85 1.09 -22.75
CA GLY A 281 13.74 1.80 -23.39
C GLY A 281 12.85 2.62 -22.44
N GLY A 282 13.30 2.89 -21.21
CA GLY A 282 12.50 3.62 -20.22
C GLY A 282 13.36 4.47 -19.31
N ALA A 283 13.80 5.63 -19.79
CA ALA A 283 14.21 6.69 -18.90
C ALA A 283 13.02 7.01 -17.98
N GLU A 284 13.17 6.73 -16.68
CA GLU A 284 12.24 7.10 -15.64
C GLU A 284 11.97 8.60 -15.72
N ALA A 285 10.83 8.98 -16.30
CA ALA A 285 10.17 10.21 -15.93
C ALA A 285 9.66 9.99 -14.50
N ALA A 286 10.46 10.45 -13.54
CA ALA A 286 10.07 10.60 -12.15
C ALA A 286 8.86 11.55 -12.09
N ASP A 287 7.66 10.98 -12.14
CA ASP A 287 6.41 11.70 -11.87
C ASP A 287 6.12 11.57 -10.37
N ALA A 288 6.38 12.67 -9.66
CA ALA A 288 6.14 12.85 -8.25
C ALA A 288 4.66 13.17 -8.01
N GLY A 289 3.98 12.36 -7.20
CA GLY A 289 2.63 12.61 -6.67
C GLY A 289 2.58 12.49 -5.15
#